data_AF-A0A2V6Y5D0-F1
#
_entry.id   AF-A0A2V6Y5D0-F1
#
_cell.length_a   1.000
_cell.length_b   1.000
_cell.length_c   1.000
_cell.angle_alpha   90.00
_cell.angle_beta   90.00
_cell.angle_gamma   90.00
#
_symmetry.space_group_name_H-M   'P 1'
#
loop_
_entity.id
_entity.type
_entity.pdbx_description
1 polymer ?
#
loop_
_entity_poly.entity_id
_entity_poly.type
_entity_poly.pdbx_seq_one_letter_code
_entity_poly.pdbx_strand_id
1 'polypeptide(L)'
;MNNRVLSLTFMAVALGAAASFVFAPSARAQSSCDLGFALTHGGVAETDVNGDGLTCEFNTVDSVTGVWTTIGLDNVPPDPSVPRQCPNPSFVPSPWPCGMSPDRNMNCIVCTKSTPGHTVVVDDQRRGGSCVSNPTLCTPPDKCTTASCDAATGLCVFTPVVCTASDQCHVAGTCDPATGACSNPQKPDGAACDDGNACTAGDHCQAGQCTPSVGTVCPGTCDPATGMCS
;
A
#
# COMPACT_ATOMS: atom_id res chain seq x y z
N MET A 1 52.89 29.55 -43.84
CA MET A 1 53.82 28.39 -43.79
C MET A 1 54.15 28.13 -42.33
N ASN A 2 53.79 26.93 -41.83
CA ASN A 2 54.19 26.27 -40.58
C ASN A 2 54.09 27.01 -39.23
N ASN A 3 53.89 26.38 -38.07
CA ASN A 3 53.12 25.23 -37.56
C ASN A 3 53.42 25.25 -36.04
N ARG A 4 52.39 25.06 -35.16
CA ARG A 4 52.45 24.36 -33.85
C ARG A 4 53.26 24.99 -32.67
N VAL A 5 52.90 25.01 -31.36
CA VAL A 5 51.88 24.39 -30.47
C VAL A 5 51.77 25.18 -29.12
N LEU A 6 50.70 24.90 -28.33
CA LEU A 6 50.56 24.88 -26.84
C LEU A 6 50.27 26.23 -26.13
N SER A 7 49.32 26.41 -25.19
CA SER A 7 48.93 25.57 -24.05
C SER A 7 47.68 26.14 -23.30
N LEU A 8 46.87 25.23 -22.74
CA LEU A 8 45.94 25.27 -21.58
C LEU A 8 45.17 26.57 -21.17
N THR A 9 43.84 26.46 -21.01
CA THR A 9 43.15 26.83 -19.75
C THR A 9 41.72 26.28 -19.62
N PHE A 10 41.31 26.11 -18.35
CA PHE A 10 40.14 25.45 -17.76
C PHE A 10 38.80 26.22 -17.85
N MET A 11 37.74 25.52 -17.39
CA MET A 11 36.37 25.91 -16.98
C MET A 11 35.26 25.64 -18.00
N ALA A 12 34.42 24.61 -17.86
CA ALA A 12 33.45 24.26 -16.79
C ALA A 12 32.03 24.76 -17.10
N VAL A 13 31.19 23.77 -17.43
CA VAL A 13 29.77 23.57 -17.07
C VAL A 13 28.76 24.57 -17.66
N ALA A 14 28.11 24.13 -18.75
CA ALA A 14 26.74 24.51 -19.08
C ALA A 14 25.79 23.40 -18.58
N LEU A 15 24.92 23.76 -17.62
CA LEU A 15 23.76 22.96 -17.25
C LEU A 15 22.75 22.96 -18.41
N GLY A 16 22.11 21.80 -18.64
CA GLY A 16 20.79 21.75 -19.26
C GLY A 16 20.65 20.72 -20.37
N ALA A 17 20.24 19.50 -20.00
CA ALA A 17 19.41 18.67 -20.87
C ALA A 17 18.59 17.71 -20.01
N ALA A 18 17.28 17.90 -20.05
CA ALA A 18 16.30 16.94 -19.56
C ALA A 18 16.44 15.64 -20.35
N ALA A 19 16.72 14.53 -19.67
CA ALA A 19 16.60 13.20 -20.25
C ALA A 19 15.37 12.54 -19.62
N SER A 20 14.34 12.36 -20.45
CA SER A 20 13.29 11.38 -20.22
C SER A 20 13.96 10.01 -20.06
N PHE A 21 14.00 9.48 -18.84
CA PHE A 21 14.51 8.14 -18.61
C PHE A 21 13.42 7.12 -18.95
N VAL A 22 13.61 6.47 -20.09
CA VAL A 22 13.04 5.16 -20.38
C VAL A 22 13.61 4.20 -19.34
N PHE A 23 12.79 3.70 -18.41
CA PHE A 23 13.20 2.62 -17.51
C PHE A 23 13.21 1.31 -18.30
N ALA A 24 14.40 0.85 -18.66
CA ALA A 24 14.66 -0.52 -19.10
C ALA A 24 15.58 -1.22 -18.06
N PRO A 25 15.42 -2.54 -17.85
CA PRO A 25 15.81 -3.24 -16.63
C PRO A 25 17.27 -3.69 -16.67
N SER A 26 17.98 -3.71 -15.56
CA SER A 26 19.09 -4.65 -15.33
C SER A 26 19.71 -4.56 -13.93
N ALA A 27 19.84 -5.75 -13.34
CA ALA A 27 20.50 -6.07 -12.07
C ALA A 27 21.96 -5.61 -12.00
N ARG A 28 22.44 -5.25 -10.81
CA ARG A 28 23.87 -5.32 -10.47
C ARG A 28 24.09 -5.45 -8.98
N ALA A 29 24.84 -6.48 -8.61
CA ALA A 29 25.40 -6.66 -7.28
C ALA A 29 26.92 -6.83 -7.44
N GLN A 30 27.65 -5.94 -6.77
CA GLN A 30 29.10 -5.92 -6.45
C GLN A 30 29.49 -4.56 -5.82
N SER A 31 28.67 -3.51 -5.95
CA SER A 31 28.92 -2.21 -5.31
C SER A 31 27.69 -1.30 -5.07
N SER A 32 26.48 -1.76 -5.40
CA SER A 32 25.24 -0.97 -5.21
C SER A 32 24.04 -1.87 -4.92
N CYS A 33 23.22 -1.48 -3.96
CA CYS A 33 21.92 -2.10 -3.68
C CYS A 33 20.78 -1.32 -4.37
N ASP A 34 19.62 -1.96 -4.50
CA ASP A 34 18.40 -1.28 -4.95
C ASP A 34 18.03 -0.14 -3.98
N LEU A 35 17.30 0.86 -4.49
CA LEU A 35 16.89 2.02 -3.69
C LEU A 35 16.13 1.57 -2.44
N GLY A 36 16.60 2.01 -1.27
CA GLY A 36 16.07 1.64 0.04
C GLY A 36 16.89 0.58 0.77
N PHE A 37 17.72 -0.19 0.07
CA PHE A 37 18.61 -1.17 0.68
C PHE A 37 20.01 -0.57 0.95
N ALA A 38 20.60 -0.93 2.09
CA ALA A 38 21.96 -0.56 2.46
C ALA A 38 22.92 -1.72 2.21
N LEU A 39 24.08 -1.45 1.62
CA LEU A 39 25.15 -2.43 1.48
C LEU A 39 25.85 -2.60 2.84
N THR A 40 25.86 -3.81 3.38
CA THR A 40 26.49 -4.14 4.67
C THR A 40 27.68 -5.08 4.47
N HIS A 41 28.70 -4.92 5.32
CA HIS A 41 29.86 -5.82 5.40
C HIS A 41 29.69 -6.70 6.64
N GLY A 42 29.47 -8.01 6.45
CA GLY A 42 29.19 -8.94 7.55
C GLY A 42 27.79 -8.76 8.14
N GLY A 43 26.82 -8.47 7.27
CA GLY A 43 25.42 -8.22 7.58
C GLY A 43 24.63 -9.41 8.13
N VAL A 44 23.44 -9.68 7.60
CA VAL A 44 22.73 -10.94 7.89
C VAL A 44 23.54 -12.10 7.31
N ALA A 45 24.47 -12.64 8.09
CA ALA A 45 25.43 -13.67 7.66
C ALA A 45 24.75 -14.91 7.04
N GLU A 46 23.51 -15.18 7.42
CA GLU A 46 22.69 -16.28 6.88
C GLU A 46 22.19 -16.02 5.44
N THR A 47 22.32 -14.77 4.96
CA THR A 47 22.03 -14.34 3.58
C THR A 47 23.27 -14.23 2.71
N ASP A 48 24.47 -14.36 3.26
CA ASP A 48 25.73 -14.39 2.52
C ASP A 48 26.02 -15.82 2.04
N VAL A 49 25.38 -16.23 0.95
CA VAL A 49 25.42 -17.58 0.40
C VAL A 49 26.76 -17.88 -0.28
N ASN A 50 27.44 -16.88 -0.86
CA ASN A 50 28.80 -17.08 -1.42
C ASN A 50 29.94 -16.85 -0.42
N GLY A 51 29.65 -16.33 0.79
CA GLY A 51 30.65 -16.10 1.82
C GLY A 51 31.58 -14.92 1.51
N ASP A 52 31.16 -13.98 0.66
CA ASP A 52 31.96 -12.81 0.29
C ASP A 52 31.80 -11.63 1.27
N GLY A 53 30.88 -11.76 2.24
CA GLY A 53 30.62 -10.80 3.30
C GLY A 53 29.78 -9.59 2.86
N LEU A 54 29.24 -9.56 1.64
CA LEU A 54 28.46 -8.44 1.10
C LEU A 54 26.98 -8.78 0.97
N THR A 55 26.16 -8.10 1.76
CA THR A 55 24.70 -8.27 1.74
C THR A 55 23.99 -6.94 1.56
N CYS A 56 22.85 -6.94 0.87
CA CYS A 56 21.96 -5.78 0.77
C CYS A 56 20.84 -5.91 1.79
N GLU A 57 20.72 -4.94 2.70
CA GLU A 57 19.79 -5.00 3.83
C GLU A 57 18.75 -3.89 3.82
N PHE A 58 17.51 -4.25 4.09
CA PHE A 58 16.46 -3.31 4.46
C PHE A 58 15.93 -3.68 5.85
N ASN A 59 15.90 -2.70 6.74
CA ASN A 59 15.40 -2.86 8.10
C ASN A 59 14.11 -2.04 8.28
N THR A 60 13.07 -2.68 8.79
CA THR A 60 11.83 -2.01 9.18
C THR A 60 11.36 -2.50 10.54
N VAL A 61 10.56 -1.69 11.21
CA VAL A 61 9.95 -2.02 12.50
C VAL A 61 8.44 -1.88 12.37
N ASP A 62 7.72 -2.89 12.82
CA ASP A 62 6.27 -2.81 12.97
C ASP A 62 5.94 -1.84 14.12
N SER A 63 5.24 -0.75 13.81
CA SER A 63 4.88 0.29 14.79
C SER A 63 3.91 -0.18 15.88
N VAL A 64 3.19 -1.29 15.66
CA VAL A 64 2.19 -1.85 16.56
C VAL A 64 2.81 -2.93 17.44
N THR A 65 3.56 -3.86 16.83
CA THR A 65 4.13 -5.02 17.54
C THR A 65 5.55 -4.80 18.03
N GLY A 66 6.25 -3.77 17.53
CA GLY A 66 7.66 -3.51 17.82
C GLY A 66 8.62 -4.56 17.21
N VAL A 67 8.11 -5.47 16.37
CA VAL A 67 8.90 -6.53 15.75
C VAL A 67 9.78 -5.93 14.66
N TRP A 68 11.07 -6.28 14.71
CA TRP A 68 12.04 -5.89 13.69
C TRP A 68 12.00 -6.89 12.53
N THR A 69 11.97 -6.37 11.31
CA THR A 69 12.10 -7.19 10.10
C THR A 69 13.34 -6.75 9.33
N THR A 70 14.23 -7.69 9.06
CA THR A 70 15.40 -7.49 8.21
C THR A 70 15.20 -8.30 6.92
N ILE A 71 15.25 -7.61 5.79
CA ILE A 71 15.26 -8.22 4.46
C ILE A 71 16.71 -8.21 3.99
N GLY A 72 17.29 -9.40 3.77
CA GLY A 72 18.66 -9.55 3.29
C GLY A 72 18.67 -10.16 1.89
N LEU A 73 19.41 -9.54 0.98
CA LEU A 73 19.59 -9.99 -0.41
C LEU A 73 21.07 -10.28 -0.66
N ASP A 74 21.34 -11.45 -1.24
CA ASP A 74 22.66 -11.84 -1.72
C ASP A 74 22.86 -11.51 -3.20
N ASN A 75 24.11 -11.24 -3.57
CA ASN A 75 24.55 -10.98 -4.91
C ASN A 75 24.72 -12.26 -5.77
N VAL A 76 24.61 -13.45 -5.19
CA VAL A 76 24.92 -14.74 -5.83
C VAL A 76 24.16 -14.94 -7.15
N PRO A 77 24.84 -15.27 -8.27
CA PRO A 77 24.16 -15.62 -9.51
C PRO A 77 23.29 -16.87 -9.29
N PRO A 78 22.04 -16.88 -9.78
CA PRO A 78 21.15 -18.03 -9.62
C PRO A 78 21.77 -19.28 -10.26
N ASP A 79 21.98 -20.33 -9.46
CA ASP A 79 22.49 -21.62 -9.91
C ASP A 79 21.31 -22.57 -10.27
N PRO A 80 21.12 -22.90 -11.56
CA PRO A 80 20.03 -23.77 -12.00
C PRO A 80 20.18 -25.23 -11.54
N SER A 81 21.33 -25.63 -11.01
CA SER A 81 21.62 -27.00 -10.57
C SER A 81 21.20 -27.30 -9.12
N VAL A 82 20.92 -26.26 -8.31
CA VAL A 82 20.55 -26.43 -6.91
C VAL A 82 19.02 -26.56 -6.76
N PRO A 83 18.48 -27.63 -6.13
CA PRO A 83 17.05 -27.76 -5.86
C PRO A 83 16.56 -26.72 -4.84
N ARG A 84 15.23 -26.51 -4.79
CA ARG A 84 14.52 -25.42 -4.08
C ARG A 84 14.89 -25.54 -2.60
N GLN A 85 15.84 -24.75 -2.13
CA GLN A 85 16.27 -24.82 -0.75
C GLN A 85 16.54 -23.41 -0.26
N CYS A 86 15.80 -23.04 0.78
CA CYS A 86 16.18 -21.94 1.63
C CYS A 86 17.60 -22.17 2.18
N PRO A 87 18.30 -21.10 2.62
CA PRO A 87 19.72 -21.16 2.96
C PRO A 87 20.07 -22.29 3.93
N ASN A 88 19.15 -22.61 4.84
CA ASN A 88 19.24 -23.77 5.72
C ASN A 88 17.82 -24.18 6.21
N PRO A 89 17.66 -25.33 6.90
CA PRO A 89 16.36 -25.81 7.38
C PRO A 89 15.65 -24.92 8.40
N SER A 90 16.30 -23.90 8.96
CA SER A 90 15.66 -22.93 9.87
C SER A 90 14.81 -21.91 9.12
N PHE A 91 14.93 -21.84 7.80
CA PHE A 91 14.12 -20.99 6.94
C PHE A 91 12.97 -21.80 6.33
N VAL A 92 11.78 -21.20 6.37
CA VAL A 92 10.57 -21.79 5.82
C VAL A 92 10.23 -21.11 4.50
N PRO A 93 10.08 -21.85 3.38
CA PRO A 93 9.57 -21.31 2.13
C PRO A 93 8.16 -20.76 2.36
N SER A 94 7.96 -19.49 2.08
CA SER A 94 6.67 -18.79 2.24
C SER A 94 6.34 -18.02 0.95
N PRO A 95 5.05 -17.83 0.63
CA PRO A 95 4.65 -16.97 -0.48
C PRO A 95 5.25 -15.56 -0.34
N TRP A 96 5.62 -14.95 -1.47
CA TRP A 96 6.16 -13.59 -1.49
C TRP A 96 5.19 -12.58 -0.83
N PRO A 97 5.63 -11.74 0.11
CA PRO A 97 4.76 -10.75 0.74
C PRO A 97 4.30 -9.68 -0.25
N CYS A 98 3.03 -9.30 -0.17
CA CYS A 98 2.46 -8.25 -1.00
C CYS A 98 3.18 -6.91 -0.77
N GLY A 99 3.45 -6.14 -1.84
CA GLY A 99 4.03 -4.79 -1.74
C GLY A 99 5.54 -4.72 -1.54
N MET A 100 6.26 -5.85 -1.60
CA MET A 100 7.73 -5.88 -1.58
C MET A 100 8.30 -5.98 -3.00
N SER A 101 9.29 -5.14 -3.31
CA SER A 101 9.98 -5.07 -4.61
C SER A 101 11.51 -5.18 -4.44
N PRO A 102 12.26 -5.87 -5.33
CA PRO A 102 11.89 -6.94 -6.27
C PRO A 102 12.30 -8.36 -5.80
N ASP A 103 11.52 -9.36 -6.22
CA ASP A 103 11.94 -10.77 -6.33
C ASP A 103 12.96 -10.87 -7.48
N ARG A 104 14.22 -11.21 -7.18
CA ARG A 104 15.33 -11.23 -8.16
C ARG A 104 15.25 -12.42 -9.11
N ASN A 105 14.42 -13.41 -8.77
CA ASN A 105 14.51 -14.79 -9.22
C ASN A 105 13.23 -15.26 -9.97
N MET A 106 12.16 -14.48 -9.80
CA MET A 106 10.82 -14.59 -10.39
C MET A 106 10.07 -15.86 -10.03
N ASN A 107 10.28 -16.43 -8.85
CA ASN A 107 9.62 -17.67 -8.41
C ASN A 107 8.54 -17.46 -7.33
N CYS A 108 8.38 -16.23 -6.84
CA CYS A 108 7.37 -15.82 -5.89
C CYS A 108 7.42 -16.54 -4.51
N ILE A 109 8.61 -16.99 -4.09
CA ILE A 109 8.88 -17.59 -2.78
C ILE A 109 9.95 -16.78 -2.05
N VAL A 110 9.69 -16.45 -0.79
CA VAL A 110 10.74 -16.01 0.14
C VAL A 110 11.06 -17.12 1.13
N CYS A 111 12.27 -17.08 1.67
CA CYS A 111 12.66 -17.89 2.79
C CYS A 111 12.58 -17.03 4.05
N THR A 112 11.66 -17.38 4.96
CA THR A 112 11.46 -16.63 6.21
C THR A 112 12.01 -17.40 7.39
N LYS A 113 12.63 -16.69 8.33
CA LYS A 113 13.04 -17.22 9.63
C LYS A 113 12.57 -16.25 10.70
N SER A 114 11.70 -16.73 11.58
CA SER A 114 11.17 -15.95 12.70
C SER A 114 11.86 -16.34 13.99
N THR A 115 12.37 -15.35 14.72
CA THR A 115 12.87 -15.46 16.09
C THR A 115 12.08 -14.51 16.99
N PRO A 116 12.07 -14.69 18.32
CA PRO A 116 11.35 -13.77 19.21
C PRO A 116 11.82 -12.32 19.03
N GLY A 117 10.94 -11.46 18.49
CA GLY A 117 11.20 -10.04 18.27
C GLY A 117 11.90 -9.68 16.95
N HIS A 118 12.27 -10.66 16.11
CA HIS A 118 13.00 -10.42 14.87
C HIS A 118 12.66 -11.43 13.76
N THR A 119 12.38 -10.94 12.57
CA THR A 119 12.07 -11.74 11.38
C THR A 119 13.10 -11.46 10.29
N VAL A 120 13.67 -12.51 9.73
CA VAL A 120 14.59 -12.44 8.57
C VAL A 120 13.87 -12.95 7.33
N VAL A 121 13.94 -12.18 6.25
CA VAL A 121 13.39 -12.54 4.93
C VAL A 121 14.53 -12.58 3.92
N VAL A 122 14.64 -13.68 3.17
CA VAL A 122 15.67 -13.91 2.15
C VAL A 122 14.98 -14.22 0.84
N ASP A 123 15.36 -13.51 -0.22
CA ASP A 123 15.01 -13.86 -1.60
C ASP A 123 15.72 -15.17 -1.97
N ASP A 124 14.97 -16.19 -2.38
CA ASP A 124 15.60 -17.42 -2.85
C ASP A 124 16.26 -17.14 -4.22
N GLN A 125 17.30 -17.85 -4.64
CA GLN A 125 18.14 -17.43 -5.79
C GLN A 125 18.00 -18.38 -6.99
N ARG A 126 16.82 -18.48 -7.62
CA ARG A 126 16.56 -19.29 -8.83
C ARG A 126 16.32 -18.43 -10.09
N ARG A 127 16.55 -19.01 -11.27
CA ARG A 127 15.95 -18.54 -12.54
C ARG A 127 14.84 -19.51 -12.94
N GLY A 128 13.69 -18.99 -13.36
CA GLY A 128 12.73 -19.78 -14.16
C GLY A 128 11.30 -19.90 -13.61
N GLY A 129 10.77 -18.85 -12.99
CA GLY A 129 9.31 -18.66 -12.88
C GLY A 129 8.87 -17.48 -13.73
N SER A 130 7.62 -17.51 -14.20
CA SER A 130 6.99 -16.35 -14.85
C SER A 130 6.28 -15.51 -13.79
N CYS A 131 7.02 -14.80 -12.93
CA CYS A 131 6.46 -13.70 -12.17
C CYS A 131 6.68 -12.42 -13.00
N VAL A 132 5.64 -12.02 -13.73
CA VAL A 132 5.59 -10.73 -14.43
C VAL A 132 5.63 -9.67 -13.35
N SER A 133 6.79 -9.02 -13.19
CA SER A 133 6.97 -7.68 -12.61
C SER A 133 5.69 -7.01 -12.10
N ASN A 134 5.30 -7.26 -10.87
CA ASN A 134 4.47 -6.36 -10.06
C ASN A 134 4.30 -7.01 -8.67
N PRO A 135 4.39 -6.30 -7.52
CA PRO A 135 3.62 -6.74 -6.34
C PRO A 135 2.22 -7.07 -6.87
N THR A 136 1.62 -8.24 -6.60
CA THR A 136 0.32 -8.62 -7.20
C THR A 136 -0.55 -7.37 -7.26
N LEU A 137 -0.61 -6.74 -8.44
CA LEU A 137 -1.17 -5.40 -8.54
C LEU A 137 -2.62 -5.72 -8.71
N CYS A 138 -3.24 -6.03 -7.57
CA CYS A 138 -4.66 -6.18 -7.43
C CYS A 138 -5.20 -4.82 -7.83
N THR A 139 -5.41 -4.67 -9.12
CA THR A 139 -5.89 -3.46 -9.75
C THR A 139 -7.39 -3.63 -9.67
N PRO A 140 -8.07 -2.79 -8.88
CA PRO A 140 -9.51 -2.84 -8.87
C PRO A 140 -10.06 -2.68 -10.30
N PRO A 141 -11.13 -3.41 -10.67
CA PRO A 141 -11.77 -3.23 -11.96
C PRO A 141 -12.34 -1.80 -12.16
N ASP A 142 -12.64 -1.12 -11.05
CA ASP A 142 -13.14 0.24 -10.99
C ASP A 142 -12.82 0.88 -9.62
N LYS A 143 -13.14 2.17 -9.45
CA LYS A 143 -12.94 2.85 -8.15
C LYS A 143 -13.99 2.50 -7.09
N CYS A 144 -14.97 1.67 -7.42
CA CYS A 144 -15.97 1.15 -6.49
C CYS A 144 -15.62 -0.23 -5.96
N THR A 145 -14.42 -0.70 -6.28
CA THR A 145 -13.85 -1.91 -5.76
C THR A 145 -12.53 -1.53 -5.13
N THR A 146 -12.30 -1.98 -3.90
CA THR A 146 -10.96 -1.99 -3.32
C THR A 146 -10.35 -3.34 -3.58
N ALA A 147 -9.04 -3.38 -3.78
CA ALA A 147 -8.34 -4.61 -4.07
C ALA A 147 -7.14 -4.70 -3.13
N SER A 148 -7.02 -5.86 -2.49
CA SER A 148 -5.96 -6.16 -1.54
C SER A 148 -5.39 -7.54 -1.87
N CYS A 149 -4.15 -7.79 -1.49
CA CYS A 149 -3.49 -9.07 -1.71
C CYS A 149 -3.50 -9.83 -0.38
N ASP A 150 -4.05 -11.04 -0.38
CA ASP A 150 -4.10 -11.92 0.79
C ASP A 150 -2.71 -12.50 1.06
N ALA A 151 -2.14 -12.17 2.22
CA ALA A 151 -0.77 -12.55 2.56
C ALA A 151 -0.56 -14.06 2.79
N ALA A 152 -1.64 -14.82 3.06
CA ALA A 152 -1.55 -16.26 3.31
C ALA A 152 -1.58 -17.07 2.01
N THR A 153 -2.33 -16.60 1.01
CA THR A 153 -2.60 -17.31 -0.25
C THR A 153 -1.93 -16.67 -1.46
N GLY A 154 -1.52 -15.40 -1.36
CA GLY A 154 -1.01 -14.61 -2.48
C GLY A 154 -2.08 -14.21 -3.50
N LEU A 155 -3.36 -14.42 -3.20
CA LEU A 155 -4.49 -14.13 -4.10
C LEU A 155 -5.03 -12.72 -3.91
N CYS A 156 -5.61 -12.13 -4.96
CA CYS A 156 -6.32 -10.85 -4.84
C CYS A 156 -7.70 -11.03 -4.20
N VAL A 157 -7.96 -10.21 -3.20
CA VAL A 157 -9.25 -10.04 -2.54
C VAL A 157 -9.85 -8.71 -3.00
N PHE A 158 -11.05 -8.77 -3.57
CA PHE A 158 -11.80 -7.61 -4.04
C PHE A 158 -12.96 -7.33 -3.10
N THR A 159 -13.04 -6.11 -2.59
CA THR A 159 -14.11 -5.68 -1.67
C THR A 159 -14.87 -4.51 -2.28
N PRO A 160 -16.18 -4.65 -2.55
CA PRO A 160 -16.97 -3.55 -3.11
C PRO A 160 -17.14 -2.42 -2.09
N VAL A 161 -17.10 -1.18 -2.58
CA VAL A 161 -17.43 0.02 -1.82
C VAL A 161 -18.94 0.02 -1.56
N VAL A 162 -19.31 0.10 -0.28
CA VAL A 162 -20.70 0.17 0.16
C VAL A 162 -21.03 1.62 0.52
N CYS A 163 -21.94 2.23 -0.23
CA CYS A 163 -22.43 3.57 0.05
C CYS A 163 -23.63 3.51 0.99
N THR A 164 -23.47 3.93 2.24
CA THR A 164 -24.57 4.03 3.20
C THR A 164 -25.32 5.35 3.05
N ALA A 165 -26.53 5.44 3.61
CA ALA A 165 -27.24 6.72 3.72
C ALA A 165 -26.41 7.70 4.56
N SER A 166 -26.36 8.98 4.17
CA SER A 166 -25.64 10.02 4.93
C SER A 166 -26.31 10.35 6.26
N ASP A 167 -27.64 10.34 6.26
CA ASP A 167 -28.48 10.76 7.39
C ASP A 167 -29.91 10.21 7.22
N GLN A 168 -30.81 10.65 8.10
CA GLN A 168 -32.21 10.21 8.12
C GLN A 168 -33.01 10.61 6.87
N CYS A 169 -32.55 11.60 6.10
CA CYS A 169 -33.23 12.14 4.92
C CYS A 169 -32.59 11.79 3.59
N HIS A 170 -31.61 10.89 3.60
CA HIS A 170 -31.02 10.32 2.39
C HIS A 170 -31.16 8.80 2.40
N VAL A 171 -31.12 8.19 1.21
CA VAL A 171 -31.05 6.73 1.07
C VAL A 171 -29.62 6.31 0.72
N ALA A 172 -29.34 5.01 0.83
CA ALA A 172 -28.06 4.47 0.39
C ALA A 172 -27.77 4.87 -1.06
N GLY A 173 -26.58 5.43 -1.27
CA GLY A 173 -26.12 5.85 -2.59
C GLY A 173 -25.66 4.67 -3.45
N THR A 174 -25.27 5.01 -4.68
CA THR A 174 -24.54 4.12 -5.58
C THR A 174 -23.15 4.71 -5.80
N CYS A 175 -22.13 3.85 -5.77
CA CYS A 175 -20.77 4.27 -6.09
C CYS A 175 -20.61 4.44 -7.60
N ASP A 176 -20.01 5.55 -8.04
CA ASP A 176 -19.64 5.79 -9.43
C ASP A 176 -18.29 5.09 -9.76
N PRO A 177 -18.26 4.11 -10.67
CA PRO A 177 -17.06 3.32 -10.97
C PRO A 177 -15.89 4.15 -11.51
N ALA A 178 -16.14 5.31 -12.13
CA ALA A 178 -15.10 6.17 -12.69
C ALA A 178 -14.44 7.07 -11.63
N THR A 179 -15.18 7.46 -10.60
CA THR A 179 -14.73 8.43 -9.60
C THR A 179 -14.52 7.85 -8.20
N GLY A 180 -15.21 6.75 -7.87
CA GLY A 180 -15.27 6.17 -6.53
C GLY A 180 -16.18 6.95 -5.58
N ALA A 181 -16.90 7.97 -6.09
CA ALA A 181 -17.77 8.79 -5.28
C ALA A 181 -19.12 8.09 -5.05
N CYS A 182 -19.58 8.09 -3.81
CA CYS A 182 -20.95 7.70 -3.49
C CYS A 182 -21.92 8.81 -3.84
N SER A 183 -22.99 8.50 -4.58
CA SER A 183 -24.11 9.41 -4.73
C SER A 183 -24.82 9.63 -3.39
N ASN A 184 -25.55 10.75 -3.26
CA ASN A 184 -26.32 11.06 -2.05
C ASN A 184 -27.80 11.35 -2.39
N PRO A 185 -28.57 10.34 -2.79
CA PRO A 185 -29.98 10.51 -3.15
C PRO A 185 -30.85 10.87 -1.94
N GLN A 186 -31.64 11.93 -2.09
CA GLN A 186 -32.61 12.36 -1.08
C GLN A 186 -33.75 11.35 -0.97
N LYS A 187 -34.24 11.12 0.25
CA LYS A 187 -35.54 10.48 0.46
C LYS A 187 -36.65 11.38 -0.12
N PRO A 188 -37.82 10.81 -0.48
CA PRO A 188 -38.98 11.60 -0.85
C PRO A 188 -39.34 12.62 0.22
N ASP A 189 -39.78 13.81 -0.22
CA ASP A 189 -40.36 14.79 0.68
C ASP A 189 -41.52 14.17 1.49
N GLY A 190 -41.58 14.48 2.77
CA GLY A 190 -42.55 13.89 3.70
C GLY A 190 -42.11 12.59 4.37
N ALA A 191 -40.94 12.03 4.02
CA ALA A 191 -40.39 10.89 4.74
C ALA A 191 -40.10 11.26 6.20
N ALA A 192 -40.47 10.40 7.15
CA ALA A 192 -40.27 10.68 8.57
C ALA A 192 -38.78 10.80 8.92
N CYS A 193 -38.47 11.79 9.75
CA CYS A 193 -37.17 11.98 10.37
C CYS A 193 -37.38 12.58 11.77
N ASP A 194 -36.28 12.76 12.50
CA ASP A 194 -36.23 13.44 13.79
C ASP A 194 -35.19 14.55 13.70
N ASP A 195 -35.61 15.80 13.92
CA ASP A 195 -34.73 16.97 13.87
C ASP A 195 -33.92 17.17 15.18
N GLY A 196 -34.14 16.29 16.17
CA GLY A 196 -33.51 16.31 17.48
C GLY A 196 -34.16 17.25 18.48
N ASN A 197 -35.27 17.89 18.13
CA ASN A 197 -36.03 18.78 19.01
C ASN A 197 -37.27 18.07 19.56
N ALA A 198 -37.26 17.76 20.86
CA ALA A 198 -38.36 17.07 21.53
C ALA A 198 -39.66 17.89 21.56
N CYS A 199 -39.61 19.19 21.23
CA CYS A 199 -40.79 20.04 21.11
C CYS A 199 -41.49 19.91 19.76
N THR A 200 -40.90 19.28 18.76
CA THR A 200 -41.51 19.07 17.44
C THR A 200 -41.94 17.62 17.27
N ALA A 201 -43.04 17.41 16.55
CA ALA A 201 -43.60 16.09 16.33
C ALA A 201 -44.01 15.90 14.87
N GLY A 202 -43.67 14.74 14.32
CA GLY A 202 -43.94 14.39 12.93
C GLY A 202 -43.02 15.11 11.95
N ASP A 203 -41.75 15.29 12.33
CA ASP A 203 -40.74 15.90 11.48
C ASP A 203 -40.55 15.07 10.21
N HIS A 204 -40.23 15.79 9.14
CA HIS A 204 -40.19 15.20 7.82
C HIS A 204 -39.08 15.78 6.98
N CYS A 205 -38.59 14.93 6.08
CA CYS A 205 -37.61 15.33 5.10
C CYS A 205 -38.24 16.29 4.09
N GLN A 206 -37.56 17.39 3.83
CA GLN A 206 -37.90 18.35 2.79
C GLN A 206 -36.60 18.76 2.09
N ALA A 207 -36.49 18.49 0.79
CA ALA A 207 -35.29 18.75 0.01
C ALA A 207 -34.00 18.20 0.65
N GLY A 208 -34.06 16.99 1.21
CA GLY A 208 -32.93 16.29 1.83
C GLY A 208 -32.52 16.80 3.22
N GLN A 209 -33.31 17.70 3.83
CA GLN A 209 -33.09 18.16 5.20
C GLN A 209 -34.24 17.69 6.08
N CYS A 210 -33.95 17.32 7.32
CA CYS A 210 -35.02 17.07 8.28
C CYS A 210 -35.60 18.41 8.73
N THR A 211 -36.88 18.62 8.46
CA THR A 211 -37.58 19.87 8.80
C THR A 211 -38.56 19.65 9.95
N PRO A 212 -38.54 20.55 10.95
CA PRO A 212 -39.49 20.51 12.04
C PRO A 212 -40.91 20.64 11.50
N SER A 213 -41.81 19.83 12.03
CA SER A 213 -43.22 19.86 11.70
C SER A 213 -44.00 20.62 12.78
N VAL A 214 -45.06 20.02 13.32
CA VAL A 214 -45.94 20.66 14.30
C VAL A 214 -45.17 20.87 15.60
N GLY A 215 -45.03 22.13 16.00
CA GLY A 215 -44.53 22.50 17.32
C GLY A 215 -45.54 22.17 18.42
N THR A 216 -45.05 21.63 19.53
CA THR A 216 -45.82 21.36 20.74
C THR A 216 -46.39 22.67 21.26
N VAL A 217 -47.72 22.72 21.42
CA VAL A 217 -48.40 23.89 21.95
C VAL A 217 -48.22 23.92 23.47
N CYS A 218 -47.33 24.78 23.93
CA CYS A 218 -47.11 25.04 25.36
C CYS A 218 -47.80 26.34 25.81
N PRO A 219 -48.28 26.42 27.06
CA PRO A 219 -48.73 27.68 27.66
C PRO A 219 -47.62 28.75 27.76
N GLY A 220 -46.36 28.30 27.76
CA GLY A 220 -45.16 29.13 27.73
C GLY A 220 -44.09 28.55 26.78
N THR A 221 -42.84 28.49 27.22
CA THR A 221 -41.74 27.98 26.38
C THR A 221 -41.61 26.46 26.47
N CYS A 222 -41.24 25.82 25.36
CA CYS A 222 -40.91 24.39 25.34
C CYS A 222 -39.38 24.22 25.37
N ASP A 223 -38.88 23.32 26.23
CA ASP A 223 -37.47 22.94 26.28
C ASP A 223 -37.14 21.94 25.17
N PRO A 224 -36.30 22.29 24.17
CA PRO A 224 -36.02 21.44 23.02
C PRO A 224 -35.30 20.13 23.36
N ALA A 225 -34.64 20.04 24.52
CA ALA A 225 -33.96 18.82 24.94
C ALA A 225 -34.92 17.81 25.60
N THR A 226 -35.98 18.29 26.26
CA THR A 226 -36.86 17.46 27.10
C THR A 226 -38.31 17.41 26.64
N GLY A 227 -38.73 18.33 25.78
CA GLY A 227 -40.13 18.50 25.37
C GLY A 227 -41.03 19.08 26.47
N MET A 228 -40.46 19.54 27.59
CA MET A 228 -41.24 20.01 28.74
C MET A 228 -41.66 21.48 28.57
N CYS A 229 -42.92 21.78 28.87
CA CYS A 229 -43.47 23.13 28.88
C CYS A 229 -43.22 23.83 30.23
N SER A 230 -42.84 25.11 30.19
CA SER A 230 -42.68 26.00 31.35
C SER A 230 -43.47 27.29 31.21
#